data_AF-A0A8D1EPG6-F1
#
_entry.id   AF-A0A8D1EPG6-F1
#
_cell.length_a   1.000
_cell.length_b   1.000
_cell.length_c   1.000
_cell.angle_alpha   90.00
_cell.angle_beta   90.00
_cell.angle_gamma   90.00
#
_symmetry.space_group_name_H-M   'P 1'
#
loop_
_entity.id
_entity.type
_entity.pdbx_description
1 polymer ?
#
loop_
_entity_poly.entity_id
_entity_poly.type
_entity_poly.pdbx_seq_one_letter_code
_entity_poly.pdbx_strand_id
1 'polypeptide(L)'
;MELRHTPARDLDKFIEDHLLPNTCFRTQVKEAIDIVCSFLKERCFQGTADPVRVSKVVKGGSSGKGTTLRGRSDADLVVFLTKLTSFEDQLRRRGEFIQEIRRQLEACQREQKFKVTFEVQSPRRENPRALSFVLSSPQLQQEVEFDVLPAFDALGQWTPGYKPNPEIYVQLIQECKSLGKEGEFSTCFTELQRDFLRNRPTKLKSLIRLVKHWYQTCKKTHGNKLPPQYALELLTVYAWEQGSRKTDFSTAQGFQTVLELVLKHKKLCIFWEAYYNFKNPVVGRYLTEQLKKPRPVILDPADPTGNVGGGDTYSWQQLVEGALIWLNYPCFLKWNRSPVGSWKRVPGFLTSLIQNLFFKECLLGQY
;
A
#
# COMPACT_ATOMS: atom_id res chain seq x y z
N MET A 1 -10.56 -0.16 -24.75
CA MET A 1 -11.86 -0.74 -24.30
C MET A 1 -11.95 -0.54 -22.80
N GLU A 2 -13.14 -0.30 -22.22
CA GLU A 2 -13.27 -0.22 -20.75
C GLU A 2 -13.22 -1.61 -20.12
N LEU A 3 -12.69 -1.72 -18.89
CA LEU A 3 -12.54 -3.00 -18.21
C LEU A 3 -13.88 -3.76 -18.10
N ARG A 4 -14.98 -3.07 -17.78
CA ARG A 4 -16.34 -3.67 -17.67
C ARG A 4 -16.86 -4.34 -18.94
N HIS A 5 -16.25 -4.07 -20.11
CA HIS A 5 -16.60 -4.69 -21.39
C HIS A 5 -15.55 -5.70 -21.86
N THR A 6 -14.46 -5.88 -21.12
CA THR A 6 -13.37 -6.80 -21.49
C THR A 6 -13.72 -8.23 -21.04
N PRO A 7 -13.72 -9.22 -21.93
CA PRO A 7 -13.98 -10.61 -21.56
C PRO A 7 -12.79 -11.21 -20.79
N ALA A 8 -13.06 -12.25 -20.00
CA ALA A 8 -12.06 -12.91 -19.15
C ALA A 8 -10.71 -13.24 -19.83
N ARG A 9 -10.75 -13.70 -21.09
CA ARG A 9 -9.56 -14.08 -21.87
C ARG A 9 -8.67 -12.90 -22.27
N ASP A 10 -9.24 -11.69 -22.34
CA ASP A 10 -8.55 -10.50 -22.84
C ASP A 10 -8.06 -9.62 -21.68
N LEU A 11 -8.23 -10.05 -20.43
CA LEU A 11 -7.80 -9.30 -19.25
C LEU A 11 -6.28 -9.08 -19.20
N ASP A 12 -5.49 -10.07 -19.63
CA ASP A 12 -4.03 -9.91 -19.68
C ASP A 12 -3.61 -8.88 -20.72
N LYS A 13 -4.26 -8.89 -21.89
CA LYS A 13 -4.07 -7.88 -22.93
C LYS A 13 -4.52 -6.50 -22.46
N PHE A 14 -5.64 -6.41 -21.75
CA PHE A 14 -6.09 -5.16 -21.14
C PHE A 14 -5.07 -4.60 -20.15
N ILE A 15 -4.46 -5.44 -19.31
CA ILE A 15 -3.40 -5.02 -18.38
C ILE A 15 -2.21 -4.46 -19.14
N GLU A 16 -1.76 -5.14 -20.19
CA GLU A 16 -0.63 -4.74 -21.02
C GLU A 16 -0.88 -3.41 -21.75
N ASP A 17 -2.03 -3.29 -22.41
CA ASP A 17 -2.38 -2.14 -23.25
C ASP A 17 -2.69 -0.89 -22.41
N HIS A 18 -3.31 -1.07 -21.22
CA HIS A 18 -3.88 0.05 -20.47
C HIS A 18 -3.29 0.29 -19.08
N LEU A 19 -2.74 -0.72 -18.39
CA LEU A 19 -2.36 -0.59 -16.98
C LEU A 19 -0.85 -0.56 -16.75
N LEU A 20 -0.04 -1.19 -17.59
CA LEU A 20 1.41 -1.21 -17.42
C LEU A 20 2.01 0.19 -17.69
N PRO A 21 2.85 0.73 -16.78
CA PRO A 21 3.46 2.04 -16.98
C PRO A 21 4.35 2.05 -18.23
N ASN A 22 4.45 3.19 -18.91
CA ASN A 22 5.36 3.33 -20.04
C ASN A 22 6.81 3.26 -19.53
N THR A 23 7.64 2.44 -20.19
CA THR A 23 9.03 2.22 -19.78
C THR A 23 9.87 3.49 -19.84
N CYS A 24 9.72 4.31 -20.88
CA CYS A 24 10.43 5.59 -21.02
C CYS A 24 10.07 6.56 -19.89
N PHE A 25 8.76 6.77 -19.67
CA PHE A 25 8.29 7.64 -18.59
C PHE A 25 8.76 7.15 -17.21
N ARG A 26 8.73 5.84 -16.97
CA ARG A 26 9.23 5.24 -15.72
C ARG A 26 10.72 5.53 -15.50
N THR A 27 11.54 5.47 -16.55
CA THR A 27 12.96 5.81 -16.47
C THR A 27 13.17 7.29 -16.16
N GLN A 28 12.45 8.18 -16.85
CA GLN A 28 12.51 9.63 -16.59
C GLN A 28 12.08 9.99 -15.16
N VAL A 29 11.01 9.38 -14.66
CA VAL A 29 10.56 9.54 -13.27
C VAL A 29 11.62 9.04 -12.28
N LYS A 30 12.30 7.93 -12.57
CA LYS A 30 13.37 7.42 -11.71
C LYS A 30 14.53 8.42 -11.64
N GLU A 31 14.99 8.92 -12.78
CA GLU A 31 16.07 9.92 -12.84
C GLU A 31 15.69 11.21 -12.10
N ALA A 32 14.46 11.71 -12.28
CA ALA A 32 13.96 12.88 -11.57
C ALA A 32 13.94 12.66 -10.05
N ILE A 33 13.50 11.48 -9.59
CA ILE A 33 13.51 11.15 -8.15
C ILE A 33 14.93 11.01 -7.61
N ASP A 34 15.87 10.47 -8.39
CA ASP A 34 17.28 10.39 -7.98
C ASP A 34 17.86 11.81 -7.78
N ILE A 35 17.55 12.77 -8.67
CA ILE A 35 17.90 14.20 -8.51
C ILE A 35 17.28 14.79 -7.25
N VAL A 36 15.96 14.62 -7.06
CA VAL A 36 15.25 15.12 -5.87
C VAL A 36 15.84 14.53 -4.59
N CYS A 37 16.12 13.22 -4.56
CA CYS A 37 16.70 12.56 -3.38
C CYS A 37 18.10 13.12 -3.04
N SER A 38 18.96 13.30 -4.05
CA SER A 38 20.30 13.88 -3.84
C SER A 38 20.19 15.32 -3.34
N PHE A 39 19.32 16.12 -3.96
CA PHE A 39 19.09 17.51 -3.55
C PHE A 39 18.60 17.59 -2.10
N LEU A 40 17.61 16.77 -1.72
CA LEU A 40 17.10 16.75 -0.35
C LEU A 40 18.19 16.34 0.66
N LYS A 41 19.01 15.33 0.33
CA LYS A 41 20.11 14.87 1.21
C LYS A 41 21.20 15.91 1.38
N GLU A 42 21.55 16.62 0.31
CA GLU A 42 22.63 17.58 0.32
C GLU A 42 22.18 18.91 0.93
N ARG A 43 21.01 19.45 0.52
CA ARG A 43 20.61 20.83 0.80
C ARG A 43 19.66 21.02 1.97
N CYS A 44 18.84 20.03 2.31
CA CYS A 44 17.88 20.20 3.40
C CYS A 44 18.60 20.52 4.70
N PHE A 45 18.13 21.56 5.39
CA PHE A 45 18.59 21.96 6.73
C PHE A 45 20.07 22.41 6.85
N GLN A 46 20.78 22.68 5.73
CA GLN A 46 22.18 23.17 5.74
C GLN A 46 22.41 24.51 6.47
N GLY A 47 21.35 25.27 6.79
CA GLY A 47 21.42 26.57 7.47
C GLY A 47 20.97 26.56 8.94
N THR A 48 20.75 25.38 9.52
CA THR A 48 20.30 25.26 10.92
C THR A 48 21.49 25.14 11.87
N ALA A 49 21.43 25.81 13.03
CA ALA A 49 22.48 25.72 14.06
C ALA A 49 22.65 24.29 14.60
N ASP A 50 21.59 23.48 14.50
CA ASP A 50 21.57 22.07 14.87
C ASP A 50 21.28 21.19 13.62
N PRO A 51 22.31 20.54 13.02
CA PRO A 51 22.18 19.90 11.71
C PRO A 51 21.13 18.77 11.69
N VAL A 52 19.99 19.00 11.04
CA VAL A 52 19.07 17.93 10.65
C VAL A 52 19.60 17.29 9.36
N ARG A 53 19.82 15.97 9.38
CA ARG A 53 20.23 15.22 8.18
C ARG A 53 19.14 14.27 7.73
N VAL A 54 19.01 14.10 6.42
CA VAL A 54 18.23 13.02 5.81
C VAL A 54 19.03 11.73 5.90
N SER A 55 18.62 10.77 6.75
CA SER A 55 19.34 9.49 6.90
C SER A 55 19.18 8.63 5.65
N LYS A 56 17.95 8.54 5.12
CA LYS A 56 17.63 7.83 3.89
C LYS A 56 16.33 8.35 3.28
N VAL A 57 16.17 8.12 1.98
CA VAL A 57 14.93 8.41 1.25
C VAL A 57 14.47 7.11 0.61
N VAL A 58 13.22 6.73 0.88
CA VAL A 58 12.65 5.46 0.44
C VAL A 58 11.44 5.74 -0.45
N LYS A 59 11.52 5.24 -1.69
CA LYS A 59 10.35 5.20 -2.56
C LYS A 59 9.39 4.11 -2.10
N GLY A 60 8.26 4.53 -1.53
CA GLY A 60 7.13 3.72 -1.10
C GLY A 60 6.02 3.68 -2.16
N GLY A 61 4.79 3.43 -1.70
CA GLY A 61 3.60 3.42 -2.55
C GLY A 61 3.67 2.44 -3.74
N SER A 62 2.82 2.69 -4.74
CA SER A 62 2.71 1.84 -5.92
C SER A 62 4.04 1.74 -6.70
N SER A 63 4.78 2.84 -6.74
CA SER A 63 6.06 2.98 -7.44
C SER A 63 7.17 2.16 -6.78
N GLY A 64 7.23 2.15 -5.46
CA GLY A 64 8.18 1.32 -4.69
C GLY A 64 7.86 -0.17 -4.75
N LYS A 65 6.58 -0.50 -4.61
CA LYS A 65 6.04 -1.88 -4.63
C LYS A 65 6.08 -2.53 -6.02
N GLY A 66 6.19 -1.72 -7.08
CA GLY A 66 6.17 -2.19 -8.47
C GLY A 66 4.77 -2.54 -8.96
N THR A 67 3.75 -1.83 -8.48
CA THR A 67 2.32 -2.00 -8.79
C THR A 67 1.67 -0.70 -9.31
N THR A 68 2.50 0.20 -9.87
CA THR A 68 2.13 1.45 -10.57
C THR A 68 1.15 1.21 -11.71
N LEU A 69 0.17 2.11 -11.87
CA LEU A 69 -0.79 2.13 -12.97
C LEU A 69 -0.42 3.22 -14.00
N ARG A 70 -0.58 2.93 -15.29
CA ARG A 70 -0.39 3.93 -16.34
C ARG A 70 -1.31 5.14 -16.15
N GLY A 71 -0.75 6.35 -16.26
CA GLY A 71 -1.50 7.62 -16.33
C GLY A 71 -2.18 8.09 -15.04
N ARG A 72 -2.22 7.28 -13.97
CA ARG A 72 -2.76 7.65 -12.65
C ARG A 72 -2.04 6.87 -11.57
N SER A 73 -0.94 7.41 -11.09
CA SER A 73 -0.11 6.75 -10.08
C SER A 73 0.19 7.64 -8.90
N ASP A 74 -0.07 7.08 -7.73
CA ASP A 74 0.36 7.63 -6.45
C ASP A 74 1.66 6.93 -6.06
N ALA A 75 2.68 7.71 -5.77
CA ALA A 75 3.96 7.24 -5.28
C ALA A 75 4.27 7.92 -3.95
N ASP A 76 4.83 7.18 -3.01
CA ASP A 76 5.23 7.78 -1.74
C ASP A 76 6.74 7.99 -1.75
N LEU A 77 7.20 9.14 -1.27
CA LEU A 77 8.60 9.43 -1.01
C LEU A 77 8.78 9.66 0.49
N VAL A 78 9.23 8.63 1.20
CA VAL A 78 9.42 8.71 2.64
C VAL A 78 10.83 9.20 2.94
N VAL A 79 10.91 10.35 3.62
CA VAL A 79 12.15 11.04 3.94
C VAL A 79 12.43 10.82 5.43
N PHE A 80 13.44 10.02 5.73
CA PHE A 80 13.81 9.71 7.10
C PHE A 80 14.78 10.76 7.64
N LEU A 81 14.47 11.33 8.81
CA LEU A 81 15.18 12.47 9.37
C LEU A 81 15.85 12.10 10.69
N THR A 82 17.14 12.41 10.81
CA THR A 82 17.96 12.10 12.00
C THR A 82 17.52 12.81 13.29
N LYS A 83 16.71 13.88 13.18
CA LYS A 83 16.17 14.64 14.32
C LYS A 83 14.79 14.17 14.77
N LEU A 84 14.19 13.22 14.06
CA LEU A 84 13.05 12.47 14.55
C LEU A 84 13.62 11.29 15.33
N THR A 85 13.42 11.26 16.64
CA THR A 85 14.02 10.24 17.53
C THR A 85 13.00 9.30 18.16
N SER A 86 11.71 9.61 18.03
CA SER A 86 10.58 8.80 18.51
C SER A 86 9.41 8.88 17.53
N PHE A 87 8.39 8.02 17.71
CA PHE A 87 7.17 8.14 16.90
C PHE A 87 6.38 9.40 17.28
N GLU A 88 6.37 9.79 18.56
CA GLU A 88 5.78 11.05 19.02
C GLU A 88 6.41 12.28 18.33
N ASP A 89 7.73 12.33 18.20
CA ASP A 89 8.43 13.43 17.51
C ASP A 89 7.93 13.59 16.08
N GLN A 90 7.74 12.47 15.37
CA GLN A 90 7.21 12.49 14.00
C GLN A 90 5.82 13.11 13.97
N LEU A 91 4.96 12.75 14.93
CA LEU A 91 3.60 13.30 14.97
C LEU A 91 3.60 14.81 15.24
N ARG A 92 4.43 15.27 16.19
CA ARG A 92 4.46 16.67 16.64
C ARG A 92 5.18 17.59 15.66
N ARG A 93 6.26 17.13 15.05
CA ARG A 93 7.18 17.96 14.25
C ARG A 93 7.07 17.77 12.74
N ARG A 94 6.24 16.84 12.24
CA ARG A 94 6.11 16.63 10.76
C ARG A 94 5.78 17.91 9.99
N GLY A 95 5.03 18.84 10.57
CA GLY A 95 4.65 20.10 9.92
C GLY A 95 5.87 21.00 9.63
N GLU A 96 6.76 21.14 10.62
CA GLU A 96 8.05 21.84 10.50
C GLU A 96 8.88 21.25 9.35
N PHE A 97 9.02 19.92 9.33
CA PHE A 97 9.79 19.23 8.31
C PHE A 97 9.16 19.30 6.92
N ILE A 98 7.82 19.24 6.83
CA ILE A 98 7.12 19.41 5.55
C ILE A 98 7.37 20.80 4.96
N GLN A 99 7.33 21.85 5.77
CA GLN A 99 7.58 23.22 5.30
C GLN A 99 9.01 23.38 4.78
N GLU A 100 10.00 22.84 5.49
CA GLU A 100 11.38 22.87 5.02
C GLU A 100 11.58 22.05 3.75
N ILE A 101 11.07 20.82 3.71
CA ILE A 101 11.17 19.97 2.50
C ILE A 101 10.51 20.68 1.31
N ARG A 102 9.36 21.34 1.51
CA ARG A 102 8.70 22.13 0.47
C ARG A 102 9.62 23.22 -0.08
N ARG A 103 10.22 24.02 0.81
CA ARG A 103 11.15 25.09 0.41
C ARG A 103 12.28 24.53 -0.46
N GLN A 104 12.81 23.37 -0.09
CA GLN A 104 13.88 22.70 -0.83
C GLN A 104 13.41 22.07 -2.15
N LEU A 105 12.21 21.52 -2.21
CA LEU A 105 11.63 21.04 -3.48
C LEU A 105 11.37 22.19 -4.45
N GLU A 106 10.88 23.34 -3.98
CA GLU A 106 10.69 24.55 -4.80
C GLU A 106 12.03 25.10 -5.29
N ALA A 107 13.09 25.07 -4.47
CA ALA A 107 14.44 25.41 -4.88
C ALA A 107 14.97 24.42 -5.95
N CYS A 108 14.81 23.11 -5.71
CA CYS A 108 15.19 22.06 -6.65
C CYS A 108 14.47 22.24 -8.01
N GLN A 109 13.18 22.57 -8.00
CA GLN A 109 12.39 22.84 -9.20
C GLN A 109 12.92 24.05 -9.99
N ARG A 110 13.45 25.09 -9.32
CA ARG A 110 14.03 26.27 -9.97
C ARG A 110 15.46 26.05 -10.49
N GLU A 111 16.27 25.30 -9.73
CA GLU A 111 17.71 25.19 -9.95
C GLU A 111 18.10 24.00 -10.84
N GLN A 112 17.33 22.91 -10.80
CA GLN A 112 17.64 21.67 -11.51
C GLN A 112 16.84 21.53 -12.80
N LYS A 113 17.43 20.86 -13.79
CA LYS A 113 16.76 20.53 -15.04
C LYS A 113 16.23 19.10 -15.01
N PHE A 114 14.97 18.93 -15.37
CA PHE A 114 14.30 17.64 -15.42
C PHE A 114 13.88 17.30 -16.85
N LYS A 115 13.87 15.99 -17.18
CA LYS A 115 13.30 15.49 -18.46
C LYS A 115 11.77 15.43 -18.45
N VAL A 116 11.17 15.70 -17.29
CA VAL A 116 9.72 15.76 -17.03
C VAL A 116 9.40 17.11 -16.42
N THR A 117 8.18 17.56 -16.56
CA THR A 117 7.66 18.71 -15.81
C THR A 117 7.62 18.33 -14.34
N PHE A 118 8.21 19.16 -13.49
CA PHE A 118 8.19 18.99 -12.03
C PHE A 118 7.42 20.16 -11.41
N GLU A 119 6.35 19.84 -10.68
CA GLU A 119 5.45 20.83 -10.09
C GLU A 119 5.14 20.50 -8.62
N VAL A 120 5.66 21.31 -7.70
CA VAL A 120 5.31 21.24 -6.26
C VAL A 120 3.90 21.77 -6.04
N GLN A 121 3.05 20.99 -5.37
CA GLN A 121 1.65 21.35 -5.17
C GLN A 121 1.47 22.32 -3.99
N SER A 122 0.51 23.22 -4.11
CA SER A 122 0.10 24.11 -3.02
C SER A 122 -0.49 23.32 -1.84
N PRO A 123 -0.26 23.76 -0.58
CA PRO A 123 -0.73 23.01 0.57
C PRO A 123 -2.25 23.07 0.61
N ARG A 124 -2.90 21.90 0.67
CA ARG A 124 -4.37 21.81 0.76
C ARG A 124 -4.90 22.06 2.18
N ARG A 125 -4.03 22.09 3.20
CA ARG A 125 -4.34 22.22 4.64
C ARG A 125 -3.20 22.91 5.38
N GLU A 126 -3.51 23.49 6.54
CA GLU A 126 -2.56 24.22 7.41
C GLU A 126 -1.52 23.29 8.08
N ASN A 127 -1.87 22.03 8.38
CA ASN A 127 -0.96 20.99 8.87
C ASN A 127 -1.12 19.67 8.08
N PRO A 128 -0.57 19.59 6.87
CA PRO A 128 -0.75 18.43 6.01
C PRO A 128 0.08 17.23 6.53
N ARG A 129 -0.43 16.01 6.35
CA ARG A 129 0.32 14.78 6.67
C ARG A 129 1.43 14.49 5.67
N ALA A 130 1.29 15.00 4.45
CA ALA A 130 2.18 14.79 3.32
C ALA A 130 2.28 16.08 2.49
N LEU A 131 3.41 16.26 1.83
CA LEU A 131 3.60 17.28 0.79
C LEU A 131 3.52 16.62 -0.57
N SER A 132 2.67 17.10 -1.46
CA SER A 132 2.52 16.50 -2.78
C SER A 132 3.28 17.26 -3.87
N PHE A 133 3.83 16.56 -4.85
CA PHE A 133 4.32 17.13 -6.10
C PHE A 133 4.02 16.22 -7.28
N VAL A 134 3.98 16.77 -8.49
CA VAL A 134 3.66 16.01 -9.71
C VAL A 134 4.87 16.00 -10.64
N LEU A 135 5.16 14.82 -11.19
CA LEU A 135 6.06 14.65 -12.33
C LEU A 135 5.23 14.25 -13.55
N SER A 136 5.26 15.06 -14.61
CA SER A 136 4.46 14.81 -15.82
C SER A 136 5.27 14.92 -17.11
N SER A 137 4.86 14.16 -18.12
CA SER A 137 5.37 14.22 -19.48
C SER A 137 4.21 14.49 -20.43
N PRO A 138 4.07 15.74 -20.93
CA PRO A 138 3.04 16.08 -21.91
C PRO A 138 3.15 15.23 -23.19
N GLN A 139 4.37 14.91 -23.63
CA GLN A 139 4.63 14.11 -24.83
C GLN A 139 4.10 12.68 -24.68
N LEU A 140 4.16 12.11 -23.48
CA LEU A 140 3.70 10.75 -23.19
C LEU A 140 2.28 10.72 -22.59
N GLN A 141 1.67 11.89 -22.34
CA GLN A 141 0.38 12.06 -21.67
C GLN A 141 0.31 11.28 -20.35
N GLN A 142 1.36 11.39 -19.54
CA GLN A 142 1.49 10.65 -18.29
C GLN A 142 1.96 11.55 -17.15
N GLU A 143 1.46 11.25 -15.95
CA GLU A 143 1.84 11.93 -14.72
C GLU A 143 1.91 10.94 -13.55
N VAL A 144 2.70 11.30 -12.54
CA VAL A 144 2.77 10.63 -11.24
C VAL A 144 2.71 11.71 -10.16
N GLU A 145 1.78 11.57 -9.24
CA GLU A 145 1.72 12.37 -8.01
C GLU A 145 2.55 11.66 -6.94
N PHE A 146 3.46 12.41 -6.31
CA PHE A 146 4.31 11.95 -5.23
C PHE A 146 3.88 12.60 -3.92
N ASP A 147 3.59 11.78 -2.92
CA ASP A 147 3.38 12.21 -1.54
C ASP A 147 4.68 12.07 -0.74
N VAL A 148 5.21 13.19 -0.26
CA VAL A 148 6.43 13.27 0.53
C VAL A 148 6.08 13.25 2.01
N LEU A 149 6.65 12.28 2.71
CA LEU A 149 6.29 11.93 4.08
C LEU A 149 7.55 11.92 4.96
N PRO A 150 7.73 12.90 5.87
CA PRO A 150 8.78 12.82 6.88
C PRO A 150 8.50 11.64 7.83
N ALA A 151 9.54 10.88 8.16
CA ALA A 151 9.40 9.75 9.07
C ALA A 151 10.59 9.59 10.04
N PHE A 152 10.29 9.05 11.22
CA PHE A 152 11.26 8.51 12.15
C PHE A 152 11.85 7.21 11.60
N ASP A 153 13.19 7.09 11.65
CA ASP A 153 13.91 5.89 11.21
C ASP A 153 13.91 4.77 12.26
N ALA A 154 12.72 4.24 12.55
CA ALA A 154 12.54 3.20 13.57
C ALA A 154 13.32 1.91 13.27
N LEU A 155 13.59 1.62 11.99
CA LEU A 155 14.28 0.42 11.56
C LEU A 155 15.81 0.58 11.48
N GLY A 156 16.30 1.81 11.41
CA GLY A 156 17.71 2.09 11.12
C GLY A 156 18.15 1.45 9.80
N GLN A 157 19.29 0.76 9.81
CA GLN A 157 19.81 0.07 8.62
C GLN A 157 19.22 -1.34 8.52
N TRP A 158 18.03 -1.45 7.91
CA TRP A 158 17.34 -2.73 7.74
C TRP A 158 17.84 -3.54 6.54
N THR A 159 17.92 -4.86 6.71
CA THR A 159 18.37 -5.81 5.68
C THR A 159 17.18 -6.66 5.18
N PRO A 160 16.90 -6.70 3.85
CA PRO A 160 15.86 -7.54 3.28
C PRO A 160 15.96 -9.02 3.69
N GLY A 161 14.82 -9.63 4.00
CA GLY A 161 14.74 -11.02 4.47
C GLY A 161 14.86 -11.21 5.98
N TYR A 162 15.26 -10.17 6.74
CA TYR A 162 15.33 -10.23 8.20
C TYR A 162 14.10 -9.60 8.85
N LYS A 163 13.62 -10.24 9.93
CA LYS A 163 12.61 -9.63 10.81
C LYS A 163 13.26 -8.50 11.61
N PRO A 164 12.59 -7.34 11.76
CA PRO A 164 13.00 -6.31 12.70
C PRO A 164 13.16 -6.86 14.13
N ASN A 165 13.97 -6.17 14.94
CA ASN A 165 14.02 -6.43 16.37
C ASN A 165 12.60 -6.21 16.98
N PRO A 166 12.02 -7.19 17.69
CA PRO A 166 10.69 -7.05 18.27
C PRO A 166 10.55 -5.85 19.19
N GLU A 167 11.63 -5.37 19.83
CA GLU A 167 11.59 -4.18 20.70
C GLU A 167 11.17 -2.91 19.97
N ILE A 168 11.43 -2.81 18.65
CA ILE A 168 10.93 -1.70 17.83
C ILE A 168 9.40 -1.68 17.83
N TYR A 169 8.78 -2.86 17.71
CA TYR A 169 7.33 -3.00 17.75
C TYR A 169 6.77 -2.85 19.17
N VAL A 170 7.52 -3.24 20.21
CA VAL A 170 7.14 -2.99 21.61
C VAL A 170 7.02 -1.47 21.84
N GLN A 171 8.03 -0.70 21.44
CA GLN A 171 8.01 0.76 21.54
C GLN A 171 6.85 1.36 20.74
N LEU A 172 6.67 0.94 19.48
CA LEU A 172 5.54 1.37 18.65
C LEU A 172 4.19 1.14 19.35
N ILE A 173 3.97 -0.07 19.89
CA ILE A 173 2.71 -0.42 20.56
C ILE A 173 2.48 0.47 21.79
N GLN A 174 3.52 0.73 22.58
CA GLN A 174 3.43 1.61 23.75
C GLN A 174 3.05 3.04 23.35
N GLU A 175 3.73 3.61 22.36
CA GLU A 175 3.43 4.97 21.87
C GLU A 175 2.04 5.06 21.23
N CYS A 176 1.65 4.08 20.39
CA CYS A 176 0.32 4.02 19.80
C CYS A 176 -0.79 3.92 20.84
N LYS A 177 -0.59 3.14 21.92
CA LYS A 177 -1.55 3.04 23.03
C LYS A 177 -1.65 4.35 23.81
N SER A 178 -0.50 4.96 24.13
CA SER A 178 -0.45 6.25 24.84
C SER A 178 -1.15 7.37 24.08
N LEU A 179 -0.91 7.47 22.77
CA LEU A 179 -1.44 8.52 21.92
C LEU A 179 -2.84 8.23 21.36
N GLY A 180 -3.31 6.98 21.45
CA GLY A 180 -4.54 6.52 20.77
C GLY A 180 -4.41 6.59 19.23
N LYS A 181 -3.24 6.25 18.68
CA LYS A 181 -2.87 6.44 17.26
C LYS A 181 -2.40 5.15 16.59
N GLU A 182 -3.24 4.13 16.59
CA GLU A 182 -2.94 2.87 15.90
C GLU A 182 -2.79 3.09 14.37
N GLY A 183 -1.74 2.51 13.77
CA GLY A 183 -1.45 2.60 12.33
C GLY A 183 -0.95 3.97 11.83
N GLU A 184 -0.83 4.98 12.70
CA GLU A 184 -0.40 6.34 12.31
C GLU A 184 1.06 6.39 11.82
N PHE A 185 1.89 5.44 12.27
CA PHE A 185 3.33 5.40 12.01
C PHE A 185 3.76 4.36 10.98
N SER A 186 2.82 3.86 10.18
CA SER A 186 3.11 2.90 9.10
C SER A 186 4.19 3.39 8.11
N THR A 187 4.37 4.71 7.97
CA THR A 187 5.43 5.32 7.15
C THR A 187 6.84 4.94 7.60
N CYS A 188 7.07 4.71 8.90
CA CYS A 188 8.34 4.24 9.44
C CYS A 188 8.73 2.86 8.91
N PHE A 189 7.74 2.06 8.50
CA PHE A 189 7.90 0.67 8.05
C PHE A 189 7.72 0.52 6.53
N THR A 190 7.78 1.62 5.78
CA THR A 190 7.62 1.63 4.31
C THR A 190 8.55 0.67 3.59
N GLU A 191 9.77 0.46 4.09
CA GLU A 191 10.71 -0.50 3.52
C GLU A 191 10.17 -1.93 3.56
N LEU A 192 9.50 -2.31 4.65
CA LEU A 192 8.89 -3.63 4.85
C LEU A 192 7.64 -3.81 4.00
N GLN A 193 6.77 -2.77 3.96
CA GLN A 193 5.60 -2.75 3.08
C GLN A 193 6.00 -2.90 1.61
N ARG A 194 7.07 -2.21 1.21
CA ARG A 194 7.66 -2.32 -0.12
C ARG A 194 8.17 -3.73 -0.37
N ASP A 195 8.99 -4.28 0.54
CA ASP A 195 9.60 -5.60 0.39
C ASP A 195 8.53 -6.71 0.26
N PHE A 196 7.45 -6.61 1.03
CA PHE A 196 6.34 -7.57 1.02
C PHE A 196 5.72 -7.78 -0.37
N LEU A 197 5.71 -6.73 -1.20
CA LEU A 197 5.17 -6.74 -2.56
C LEU A 197 6.25 -6.80 -3.64
N ARG A 198 7.46 -6.31 -3.37
CA ARG A 198 8.54 -6.18 -4.35
C ARG A 198 8.97 -7.52 -4.91
N ASN A 199 9.02 -8.57 -4.11
CA ASN A 199 9.53 -9.89 -4.53
C ASN A 199 8.42 -10.83 -5.02
N ARG A 200 7.21 -10.31 -5.26
CA ARG A 200 6.07 -11.10 -5.75
C ARG A 200 6.14 -11.36 -7.27
N PRO A 201 5.60 -12.48 -7.77
CA PRO A 201 5.60 -12.81 -9.20
C PRO A 201 5.01 -11.71 -10.08
N THR A 202 5.53 -11.56 -11.30
CA THR A 202 5.06 -10.54 -12.26
C THR A 202 3.56 -10.63 -12.52
N LYS A 203 3.04 -11.85 -12.71
CA LYS A 203 1.59 -12.08 -12.92
C LYS A 203 0.74 -11.63 -11.72
N LEU A 204 1.23 -11.82 -10.48
CA LEU A 204 0.57 -11.30 -9.27
C LEU A 204 0.58 -9.78 -9.23
N LYS A 205 1.69 -9.13 -9.59
CA LYS A 205 1.72 -7.67 -9.69
C LYS A 205 0.75 -7.16 -10.77
N SER A 206 0.59 -7.88 -11.87
CA SER A 206 -0.41 -7.59 -12.90
C SER A 206 -1.84 -7.73 -12.37
N LEU A 207 -2.15 -8.78 -11.61
CA LEU A 207 -3.44 -8.92 -10.94
C LEU A 207 -3.70 -7.77 -9.94
N ILE A 208 -2.69 -7.38 -9.15
CA ILE A 208 -2.81 -6.23 -8.23
C ILE A 208 -3.13 -4.95 -9.01
N ARG A 209 -2.49 -4.71 -10.15
CA ARG A 209 -2.83 -3.56 -11.01
C ARG A 209 -4.28 -3.61 -11.48
N LEU A 210 -4.76 -4.78 -11.89
CA LEU A 210 -6.15 -4.95 -12.31
C LEU A 210 -7.13 -4.62 -11.18
N VAL A 211 -6.89 -5.14 -9.97
CA VAL A 211 -7.71 -4.86 -8.78
C VAL A 211 -7.67 -3.38 -8.41
N LYS A 212 -6.49 -2.73 -8.49
CA LYS A 212 -6.37 -1.28 -8.25
C LYS A 212 -7.14 -0.47 -9.28
N HIS A 213 -7.08 -0.85 -10.55
CA HIS A 213 -7.84 -0.18 -11.59
C HIS A 213 -9.36 -0.32 -11.37
N TRP A 214 -9.81 -1.52 -10.99
CA TRP A 214 -11.19 -1.76 -10.57
C TRP A 214 -11.59 -0.88 -9.38
N TYR A 215 -10.77 -0.86 -8.32
CA TYR A 215 -10.98 -0.02 -7.13
C TYR A 215 -11.11 1.47 -7.50
N GLN A 216 -10.24 1.99 -8.36
CA GLN A 216 -10.31 3.38 -8.85
C GLN A 216 -11.57 3.64 -9.69
N THR A 217 -12.07 2.62 -10.40
CA THR A 217 -13.34 2.73 -11.13
C THR A 217 -14.51 2.81 -10.16
N CYS A 218 -14.53 1.99 -9.10
CA CYS A 218 -15.51 2.12 -8.02
C CYS A 218 -15.43 3.48 -7.31
N LYS A 219 -14.21 4.00 -7.08
CA LYS A 219 -13.99 5.31 -6.45
C LYS A 219 -14.64 6.46 -7.24
N LYS A 220 -14.66 6.39 -8.57
CA LYS A 220 -15.37 7.37 -9.41
C LYS A 220 -16.88 7.37 -9.19
N THR A 221 -17.46 6.22 -8.84
CA THR A 221 -18.90 6.07 -8.61
C THR A 221 -19.30 6.38 -7.16
N HIS A 222 -18.53 5.89 -6.19
CA HIS A 222 -18.87 5.97 -4.75
C HIS A 222 -18.10 7.07 -3.99
N GLY A 223 -17.23 7.82 -4.67
CA GLY A 223 -16.40 8.87 -4.07
C GLY A 223 -15.34 8.32 -3.10
N ASN A 224 -15.02 9.09 -2.06
CA ASN A 224 -13.98 8.75 -1.08
C ASN A 224 -14.43 7.79 0.04
N LYS A 225 -15.61 7.17 -0.10
CA LYS A 225 -16.23 6.29 0.91
C LYS A 225 -15.84 4.81 0.71
N LEU A 226 -14.57 4.54 0.44
CA LEU A 226 -14.05 3.20 0.16
C LEU A 226 -12.89 2.87 1.11
N PRO A 227 -12.67 1.59 1.44
CA PRO A 227 -11.54 1.19 2.29
C PRO A 227 -10.22 1.54 1.60
N PRO A 228 -9.11 1.71 2.36
CA PRO A 228 -7.83 2.05 1.76
C PRO A 228 -7.45 1.10 0.62
N GLN A 229 -6.97 1.65 -0.52
CA GLN A 229 -6.55 0.84 -1.67
C GLN A 229 -5.51 -0.23 -1.27
N TYR A 230 -4.65 0.07 -0.29
CA TYR A 230 -3.68 -0.87 0.24
C TYR A 230 -4.32 -2.14 0.82
N ALA A 231 -5.52 -2.07 1.41
CA ALA A 231 -6.25 -3.25 1.86
C ALA A 231 -6.54 -4.22 0.71
N LEU A 232 -6.83 -3.71 -0.49
CA LEU A 232 -7.10 -4.52 -1.68
C LEU A 232 -5.80 -5.09 -2.28
N GLU A 233 -4.68 -4.39 -2.17
CA GLU A 233 -3.37 -4.96 -2.52
C GLU A 233 -3.06 -6.17 -1.63
N LEU A 234 -3.25 -6.04 -0.31
CA LEU A 234 -3.07 -7.12 0.66
C LEU A 234 -4.07 -8.27 0.47
N LEU A 235 -5.35 -7.95 0.20
CA LEU A 235 -6.38 -8.96 -0.07
C LEU A 235 -6.06 -9.77 -1.34
N THR A 236 -5.48 -9.12 -2.35
CA THR A 236 -5.04 -9.78 -3.58
C THR A 236 -3.87 -10.73 -3.33
N VAL A 237 -2.89 -10.31 -2.51
CA VAL A 237 -1.80 -11.19 -2.08
C VAL A 237 -2.37 -12.39 -1.31
N TYR A 238 -3.28 -12.16 -0.36
CA TYR A 238 -3.93 -13.23 0.39
C TYR A 238 -4.67 -14.21 -0.52
N ALA A 239 -5.47 -13.71 -1.49
CA ALA A 239 -6.17 -14.56 -2.45
C ALA A 239 -5.22 -15.49 -3.21
N TRP A 240 -4.11 -14.94 -3.71
CA TRP A 240 -3.10 -15.71 -4.43
C TRP A 240 -2.35 -16.70 -3.53
N GLU A 241 -1.97 -16.30 -2.32
CA GLU A 241 -1.27 -17.16 -1.35
C GLU A 241 -2.13 -18.34 -0.90
N GLN A 242 -3.45 -18.17 -0.82
CA GLN A 242 -4.37 -19.20 -0.33
C GLN A 242 -4.95 -20.08 -1.46
N GLY A 243 -4.98 -19.58 -2.70
CA GLY A 243 -5.68 -20.22 -3.81
C GLY A 243 -4.83 -20.62 -5.02
N SER A 244 -3.62 -20.08 -5.18
CA SER A 244 -2.78 -20.35 -6.36
C SER A 244 -1.33 -20.67 -5.99
N ARG A 245 -0.58 -19.70 -5.42
CA ARG A 245 0.89 -19.73 -5.21
C ARG A 245 1.74 -20.00 -6.45
N LYS A 246 1.15 -20.08 -7.64
CA LYS A 246 1.88 -20.28 -8.90
C LYS A 246 2.34 -18.95 -9.47
N THR A 247 3.46 -18.98 -10.19
CA THR A 247 3.97 -17.82 -10.94
C THR A 247 3.07 -17.48 -12.12
N ASP A 248 2.39 -18.48 -12.68
CA ASP A 248 1.39 -18.34 -13.72
C ASP A 248 0.03 -18.88 -13.27
N PHE A 249 -1.04 -18.15 -13.63
CA PHE A 249 -2.42 -18.44 -13.27
C PHE A 249 -3.39 -17.60 -14.10
N SER A 250 -4.67 -17.99 -14.12
CA SER A 250 -5.72 -17.20 -14.77
C SER A 250 -5.99 -15.90 -14.02
N THR A 251 -5.74 -14.77 -14.69
CA THR A 251 -6.05 -13.42 -14.18
C THR A 251 -7.54 -13.27 -13.84
N ALA A 252 -8.43 -13.81 -14.68
CA ALA A 252 -9.88 -13.75 -14.44
C ALA A 252 -10.29 -14.49 -13.16
N GLN A 253 -9.75 -15.69 -12.93
CA GLN A 253 -10.03 -16.45 -11.70
C GLN A 253 -9.47 -15.74 -10.46
N GLY A 254 -8.26 -15.18 -10.55
CA GLY A 254 -7.68 -14.38 -9.46
C GLY A 254 -8.52 -13.15 -9.16
N PHE A 255 -8.99 -12.45 -10.19
CA PHE A 255 -9.83 -11.27 -10.04
C PHE A 255 -11.19 -11.62 -9.42
N GLN A 256 -11.85 -12.70 -9.88
CA GLN A 256 -13.10 -13.18 -9.30
C GLN A 256 -12.91 -13.54 -7.81
N THR A 257 -11.81 -14.21 -7.48
CA THR A 257 -11.49 -14.61 -6.10
C THR A 257 -11.38 -13.38 -5.18
N VAL A 258 -10.76 -12.30 -5.64
CA VAL A 258 -10.66 -11.06 -4.86
C VAL A 258 -12.04 -10.44 -4.64
N LEU A 259 -12.89 -10.36 -5.66
CA LEU A 259 -14.25 -9.82 -5.52
C LEU A 259 -15.09 -10.68 -4.56
N GLU A 260 -15.01 -12.00 -4.65
CA GLU A 260 -15.71 -12.89 -3.73
C GLU A 260 -15.22 -12.76 -2.28
N LEU A 261 -13.93 -12.44 -2.07
CA LEU A 261 -13.42 -12.14 -0.73
C LEU A 261 -13.95 -10.80 -0.19
N VAL A 262 -14.13 -9.80 -1.05
CA VAL A 262 -14.79 -8.53 -0.69
C VAL A 262 -16.23 -8.78 -0.23
N LEU A 263 -16.99 -9.63 -0.93
CA LEU A 263 -18.34 -10.04 -0.50
C LEU A 263 -18.33 -10.69 0.90
N LYS A 264 -17.24 -11.36 1.25
CA LYS A 264 -17.03 -12.04 2.54
C LYS A 264 -16.33 -11.16 3.58
N HIS A 265 -16.26 -9.84 3.41
CA HIS A 265 -15.54 -8.93 4.32
C HIS A 265 -15.87 -9.13 5.81
N LYS A 266 -17.14 -9.40 6.15
CA LYS A 266 -17.60 -9.68 7.52
C LYS A 266 -16.94 -10.91 8.17
N LYS A 267 -16.24 -11.74 7.40
CA LYS A 267 -15.53 -12.95 7.87
C LYS A 267 -14.01 -12.86 7.68
N LEU A 268 -13.49 -11.74 7.16
CA LEU A 268 -12.05 -11.62 6.89
C LEU A 268 -11.27 -11.33 8.18
N CYS A 269 -10.36 -12.22 8.52
CA CYS A 269 -9.35 -12.06 9.55
C CYS A 269 -8.01 -12.50 8.97
N ILE A 270 -7.22 -11.54 8.49
CA ILE A 270 -6.02 -11.74 7.70
C ILE A 270 -4.86 -11.04 8.40
N PHE A 271 -3.73 -11.74 8.53
CA PHE A 271 -2.47 -11.20 9.01
C PHE A 271 -1.30 -12.00 8.43
N TRP A 272 -0.08 -11.51 8.63
CA TRP A 272 1.13 -12.24 8.29
C TRP A 272 2.13 -12.17 9.43
N GLU A 273 2.94 -13.21 9.58
CA GLU A 273 4.09 -13.20 10.49
C GLU A 273 5.39 -12.91 9.72
N ALA A 274 5.32 -12.05 8.71
CA ALA A 274 6.45 -11.74 7.83
C ALA A 274 7.55 -10.97 8.58
N TYR A 275 7.17 -9.92 9.33
CA TYR A 275 8.11 -9.03 10.02
C TYR A 275 7.94 -9.03 11.55
N TYR A 276 6.80 -9.49 12.06
CA TYR A 276 6.56 -9.73 13.48
C TYR A 276 5.97 -11.14 13.70
N ASN A 277 5.82 -11.56 14.94
CA ASN A 277 5.18 -12.84 15.32
C ASN A 277 4.71 -12.80 16.78
N PHE A 278 4.15 -13.91 17.27
CA PHE A 278 3.66 -14.04 18.64
C PHE A 278 4.74 -14.37 19.69
N LYS A 279 6.03 -14.46 19.32
CA LYS A 279 7.09 -14.90 20.24
C LYS A 279 7.37 -13.88 21.35
N ASN A 280 7.38 -12.59 21.02
CA ASN A 280 7.48 -11.54 22.04
C ASN A 280 6.10 -11.38 22.72
N PRO A 281 6.02 -11.41 24.06
CA PRO A 281 4.75 -11.45 24.78
C PRO A 281 3.92 -10.16 24.61
N VAL A 282 4.56 -9.00 24.49
CA VAL A 282 3.87 -7.72 24.28
C VAL A 282 3.28 -7.68 22.88
N VAL A 283 4.09 -8.01 21.87
CA VAL A 283 3.64 -8.06 20.47
C VAL A 283 2.56 -9.12 20.29
N GLY A 284 2.75 -10.34 20.79
CA GLY A 284 1.80 -11.44 20.66
C GLY A 284 0.44 -11.16 21.33
N ARG A 285 0.45 -10.53 22.52
CA ARG A 285 -0.78 -10.09 23.19
C ARG A 285 -1.50 -9.04 22.34
N TYR A 286 -0.77 -8.06 21.84
CA TYR A 286 -1.34 -6.98 21.04
C TYR A 286 -1.89 -7.49 19.69
N LEU A 287 -1.21 -8.42 19.03
CA LEU A 287 -1.74 -9.11 17.84
C LEU A 287 -3.06 -9.82 18.16
N THR A 288 -3.14 -10.50 19.30
CA THR A 288 -4.38 -11.16 19.74
C THR A 288 -5.51 -10.15 19.95
N GLU A 289 -5.23 -8.98 20.52
CA GLU A 289 -6.20 -7.87 20.65
C GLU A 289 -6.68 -7.39 19.27
N GLN A 290 -5.77 -7.16 18.31
CA GLN A 290 -6.10 -6.76 16.94
C GLN A 290 -6.97 -7.79 16.22
N LEU A 291 -6.64 -9.08 16.34
CA LEU A 291 -7.37 -10.17 15.67
C LEU A 291 -8.77 -10.41 16.25
N LYS A 292 -9.08 -9.87 17.43
CA LYS A 292 -10.42 -9.89 18.03
C LYS A 292 -11.30 -8.72 17.59
N LYS A 293 -10.76 -7.72 16.89
CA LYS A 293 -11.54 -6.55 16.43
C LYS A 293 -12.65 -6.93 15.44
N PRO A 294 -13.69 -6.07 15.33
CA PRO A 294 -14.73 -6.23 14.32
C PRO A 294 -14.14 -6.40 12.92
N ARG A 295 -14.78 -7.26 12.14
CA ARG A 295 -14.34 -7.62 10.78
C ARG A 295 -14.71 -6.51 9.79
N PRO A 296 -13.93 -6.32 8.70
CA PRO A 296 -12.73 -7.08 8.36
C PRO A 296 -11.51 -6.66 9.17
N VAL A 297 -10.67 -7.64 9.51
CA VAL A 297 -9.32 -7.41 10.01
C VAL A 297 -8.35 -7.82 8.90
N ILE A 298 -7.61 -6.84 8.38
CA ILE A 298 -6.51 -7.04 7.43
C ILE A 298 -5.32 -6.29 8.01
N LEU A 299 -4.52 -7.01 8.79
CA LEU A 299 -3.39 -6.43 9.49
C LEU A 299 -2.23 -6.18 8.52
N ASP A 300 -1.65 -4.97 8.55
CA ASP A 300 -0.51 -4.62 7.73
C ASP A 300 0.68 -5.54 8.09
N PRO A 301 1.24 -6.32 7.14
CA PRO A 301 2.39 -7.17 7.43
C PRO A 301 3.57 -6.42 8.06
N ALA A 302 3.69 -5.12 7.81
CA ALA A 302 4.79 -4.26 8.26
C ALA A 302 4.55 -3.58 9.63
N ASP A 303 3.29 -3.38 10.02
CA ASP A 303 2.89 -2.62 11.20
C ASP A 303 1.81 -3.39 11.98
N PRO A 304 2.13 -3.98 13.15
CA PRO A 304 1.20 -4.78 13.93
C PRO A 304 0.06 -3.95 14.57
N THR A 305 0.11 -2.62 14.49
CA THR A 305 -0.94 -1.71 14.96
C THR A 305 -1.92 -1.30 13.86
N GLY A 306 -1.53 -1.44 12.59
CA GLY A 306 -2.33 -1.00 11.46
C GLY A 306 -3.31 -2.07 10.96
N ASN A 307 -4.56 -2.06 11.43
CA ASN A 307 -5.63 -2.77 10.73
C ASN A 307 -6.09 -1.98 9.50
N VAL A 308 -5.50 -2.28 8.33
CA VAL A 308 -5.78 -1.61 7.05
C VAL A 308 -7.22 -1.82 6.58
N GLY A 309 -7.87 -2.91 7.01
CA GLY A 309 -9.27 -3.17 6.72
C GLY A 309 -10.26 -2.56 7.72
N GLY A 310 -9.78 -2.05 8.86
CA GLY A 310 -10.61 -1.67 10.00
C GLY A 310 -11.24 -0.28 9.91
N GLY A 311 -12.03 0.05 10.94
CA GLY A 311 -12.47 1.41 11.24
C GLY A 311 -13.77 1.86 10.55
N ASP A 312 -14.08 1.34 9.36
CA ASP A 312 -15.28 1.77 8.62
C ASP A 312 -15.95 0.61 7.87
N THR A 313 -16.96 0.00 8.50
CA THR A 313 -17.77 -1.06 7.87
C THR A 313 -18.61 -0.57 6.69
N TYR A 314 -19.00 0.70 6.68
CA TYR A 314 -19.80 1.28 5.60
C TYR A 314 -18.98 1.39 4.32
N SER A 315 -17.69 1.73 4.42
CA SER A 315 -16.78 1.72 3.26
C SER A 315 -16.71 0.36 2.55
N TRP A 316 -16.70 -0.74 3.32
CA TRP A 316 -16.71 -2.09 2.76
C TRP A 316 -18.06 -2.47 2.14
N GLN A 317 -19.18 -1.97 2.68
CA GLN A 317 -20.50 -2.18 2.08
C GLN A 317 -20.59 -1.56 0.69
N GLN A 318 -20.08 -0.33 0.52
CA GLN A 318 -20.01 0.33 -0.79
C GLN A 318 -19.17 -0.49 -1.78
N LEU A 319 -18.04 -1.04 -1.32
CA LEU A 319 -17.21 -1.89 -2.16
C LEU A 319 -17.88 -3.23 -2.52
N VAL A 320 -18.71 -3.78 -1.62
CA VAL A 320 -19.53 -4.98 -1.88
C VAL A 320 -20.57 -4.74 -2.95
N GLU A 321 -21.27 -3.60 -2.93
CA GLU A 321 -22.22 -3.21 -3.99
C GLU A 321 -21.51 -3.17 -5.34
N GLY A 322 -20.33 -2.53 -5.39
CA GLY A 322 -19.46 -2.53 -6.56
C GLY A 322 -19.09 -3.95 -7.00
N ALA A 323 -18.65 -4.82 -6.08
CA ALA A 323 -18.28 -6.19 -6.41
C ALA A 323 -19.45 -7.01 -6.97
N LEU A 324 -20.66 -6.88 -6.42
CA LEU A 324 -21.87 -7.59 -6.88
C LEU A 324 -22.24 -7.22 -8.31
N ILE A 325 -22.19 -5.92 -8.65
CA ILE A 325 -22.44 -5.45 -10.02
C ILE A 325 -21.40 -6.04 -10.96
N TRP A 326 -20.13 -5.95 -10.57
CA TRP A 326 -19.01 -6.34 -11.43
C TRP A 326 -18.98 -7.83 -11.75
N LEU A 327 -19.35 -8.70 -10.80
CA LEU A 327 -19.40 -10.15 -11.02
C LEU A 327 -20.31 -10.58 -12.18
N ASN A 328 -21.23 -9.71 -12.63
CA ASN A 328 -22.08 -9.95 -13.80
C ASN A 328 -21.47 -9.51 -15.13
N TYR A 329 -20.29 -8.88 -15.13
CA TYR A 329 -19.63 -8.40 -16.35
C TYR A 329 -18.83 -9.49 -17.08
N PRO A 330 -18.55 -9.30 -18.39
CA PRO A 330 -17.80 -10.23 -19.22
C PRO A 330 -16.43 -10.66 -18.66
N CYS A 331 -15.83 -9.86 -17.78
CA CYS A 331 -14.58 -10.14 -17.07
C CYS A 331 -14.58 -11.51 -16.38
N PHE A 332 -15.77 -12.00 -16.00
CA PHE A 332 -15.96 -13.20 -15.20
C PHE A 332 -16.65 -14.34 -15.96
N LEU A 333 -16.83 -14.19 -17.27
CA LEU A 333 -17.46 -15.17 -18.14
C LEU A 333 -16.45 -15.76 -19.13
N LYS A 334 -16.50 -17.09 -19.29
CA LYS A 334 -15.83 -17.80 -20.38
C LYS A 334 -16.58 -17.56 -21.70
N TRP A 335 -15.99 -18.00 -22.81
CA TRP A 335 -16.61 -17.88 -24.15
C TRP A 335 -18.03 -18.46 -24.22
N ASN A 336 -18.25 -19.61 -23.57
CA ASN A 336 -19.56 -20.27 -23.49
C ASN A 336 -20.52 -19.64 -22.46
N ARG A 337 -20.22 -18.42 -21.98
CA ARG A 337 -20.97 -17.69 -20.93
C ARG A 337 -21.04 -18.37 -19.56
N SER A 338 -20.28 -19.45 -19.33
CA SER A 338 -20.14 -20.02 -17.99
C SER A 338 -19.19 -19.16 -17.12
N PRO A 339 -19.37 -19.13 -15.79
CA PRO A 339 -18.46 -18.43 -14.90
C PRO A 339 -17.02 -18.96 -14.99
N VAL A 340 -16.01 -18.07 -14.86
CA VAL A 340 -14.59 -18.49 -14.80
C VAL A 340 -14.27 -19.28 -13.54
N GLY A 341 -14.97 -18.97 -12.44
CA GLY A 341 -14.83 -19.58 -11.13
C GLY A 341 -13.71 -18.93 -10.30
N SER A 342 -13.79 -19.08 -8.99
CA SER A 342 -12.77 -18.61 -8.05
C SER A 342 -11.81 -19.73 -7.65
N TRP A 343 -10.65 -19.35 -7.12
CA TRP A 343 -9.72 -20.30 -6.54
C TRP A 343 -10.33 -20.96 -5.30
N LYS A 344 -10.30 -22.29 -5.29
CA LYS A 344 -10.55 -23.05 -4.06
C LYS A 344 -9.37 -22.85 -3.13
N ARG A 345 -9.65 -22.63 -1.84
CA ARG A 345 -8.60 -22.57 -0.82
C ARG A 345 -7.86 -23.90 -0.82
N VAL A 346 -6.55 -23.88 -0.99
CA VAL A 346 -5.73 -25.11 -0.99
C VAL A 346 -5.70 -25.66 0.44
N PRO A 347 -6.31 -26.83 0.71
CA PRO A 347 -6.21 -27.45 2.03
C PRO A 347 -4.78 -27.98 2.21
N GLY A 348 -4.07 -27.56 3.26
CA GLY A 348 -2.79 -28.16 3.65
C GLY A 348 -1.59 -27.22 3.82
N PHE A 349 -1.68 -25.94 3.42
CA PHE A 349 -0.62 -24.95 3.68
C PHE A 349 -1.13 -23.84 4.59
N LEU A 350 -1.13 -24.14 5.89
CA LEU A 350 -1.57 -23.26 6.96
C LEU A 350 -0.50 -22.18 7.19
N THR A 351 -0.82 -20.94 6.86
CA THR A 351 0.07 -19.78 7.07
C THR A 351 0.32 -19.48 8.56
N SER A 352 -0.56 -19.94 9.46
CA SER A 352 -0.21 -20.38 10.83
C SER A 352 -1.38 -21.20 11.42
N LEU A 353 -1.11 -22.11 12.36
CA LEU A 353 -2.17 -22.80 13.14
C LEU A 353 -3.09 -21.79 13.85
N ILE A 354 -2.56 -20.61 14.18
CA ILE A 354 -3.27 -19.51 14.86
C ILE A 354 -4.32 -18.87 13.95
N GLN A 355 -4.04 -18.66 12.65
CA GLN A 355 -5.05 -18.19 11.70
C GLN A 355 -6.27 -19.12 11.64
N ASN A 356 -6.05 -20.43 11.74
CA ASN A 356 -7.13 -21.40 11.79
C ASN A 356 -7.89 -21.37 13.11
N LEU A 357 -7.21 -21.19 14.25
CA LEU A 357 -7.88 -21.08 15.55
C LEU A 357 -8.81 -19.87 15.57
N PHE A 358 -8.34 -18.70 15.15
CA PHE A 358 -9.21 -17.51 15.03
C PHE A 358 -10.31 -17.69 13.99
N PHE A 359 -10.04 -18.37 12.87
CA PHE A 359 -11.08 -18.64 11.86
C PHE A 359 -12.14 -19.65 12.36
N LYS A 360 -11.74 -20.66 13.14
CA LYS A 360 -12.63 -21.68 13.72
C LYS A 360 -13.41 -21.14 14.93
N GLU A 361 -12.78 -20.39 15.82
CA GLU A 361 -13.48 -19.70 16.92
C GLU A 361 -14.54 -18.73 16.39
N CYS A 362 -14.27 -18.03 15.28
CA CYS A 362 -15.27 -17.19 14.61
C CYS A 362 -16.45 -17.95 13.97
N LEU A 363 -16.32 -19.26 13.70
CA LEU A 363 -17.43 -20.09 13.20
C LEU A 363 -18.24 -20.73 14.33
N LEU A 364 -17.63 -20.94 15.50
CA LEU A 364 -18.27 -21.58 16.66
C LEU A 364 -18.91 -20.58 17.62
N GLY A 365 -18.56 -19.29 17.53
CA GLY A 365 -19.14 -18.20 18.34
C GLY A 365 -20.41 -17.56 17.77
N GLN A 366 -21.09 -18.21 16.81
CA GLN A 366 -22.41 -17.79 16.32
C GLN A 366 -23.42 -18.92 16.57
N TYR A 367 -23.83 -19.04 17.83
CA TYR A 367 -25.14 -19.57 18.22
C TYR A 367 -25.80 -18.57 19.15
#